data_AF-A0A2R6QC90-F1
#
_entry.id   AF-A0A2R6QC90-F1
#
_cell.length_a   1.000
_cell.length_b   1.000
_cell.length_c   1.000
_cell.angle_alpha   90.00
_cell.angle_beta   90.00
_cell.angle_gamma   90.00
#
_symmetry.space_group_name_H-M   'P 1'
#
loop_
_entity.id
_entity.type
_entity.pdbx_description
1 polymer ?
#
loop_
_entity_poly.entity_id
_entity_poly.type
_entity_poly.pdbx_seq_one_letter_code
_entity_poly.pdbx_strand_id
1 'polypeptide(L)'
;MLELLTGRQSHDRTRNRGEQFLVRWAIPQLHDIDALSSMVDPSLNGEYPAKSLSHFADVISRCVQPEPEFRPPMSEVVQDLLLMIRRESPRRFGGD
;
A
#
# COMPACT_ATOMS: atom_id res chain seq x y z
N MET A 1 1.18 3.81 -6.37
CA MET A 1 1.12 3.40 -4.94
C MET A 1 1.59 1.97 -4.73
N LEU A 2 1.11 0.98 -5.50
CA LEU A 2 1.60 -0.41 -5.40
C LEU A 2 3.12 -0.53 -5.62
N GLU A 3 3.69 0.25 -6.54
CA GLU A 3 5.15 0.27 -6.77
C GLU A 3 5.91 0.75 -5.52
N LEU A 4 5.36 1.73 -4.79
CA LEU A 4 5.95 2.23 -3.54
C LEU A 4 5.83 1.22 -2.40
N LEU A 5 4.70 0.52 -2.32
CA LEU A 5 4.49 -0.51 -1.30
C LEU A 5 5.46 -1.69 -1.48
N THR A 6 5.70 -2.10 -2.73
CA THR A 6 6.29 -3.40 -3.04
C THR A 6 7.73 -3.33 -3.56
N GLY A 7 8.21 -2.14 -3.96
CA GLY A 7 9.49 -1.98 -4.64
C GLY A 7 9.54 -2.59 -6.05
N ARG A 8 8.39 -3.01 -6.61
CA ARG A 8 8.29 -3.68 -7.91
C ARG A 8 7.83 -2.71 -8.99
N GLN A 9 8.21 -3.00 -10.23
CA GLN A 9 7.71 -2.29 -11.40
C GLN A 9 6.24 -2.64 -11.66
N SER A 10 5.45 -1.68 -12.13
CA SER A 10 4.05 -1.87 -12.54
C SER A 10 3.87 -2.95 -13.61
N HIS A 11 4.83 -3.09 -14.52
CA HIS A 11 4.87 -4.15 -15.53
C HIS A 11 6.27 -4.74 -15.68
N ASP A 12 6.39 -6.05 -15.50
CA ASP A 12 7.65 -6.79 -15.58
C ASP A 12 7.46 -8.05 -16.45
N ARG A 13 8.06 -8.03 -17.66
CA ARG A 13 7.94 -9.13 -18.62
C ARG A 13 8.73 -10.38 -18.24
N THR A 14 9.68 -10.26 -17.31
CA THR A 14 10.51 -11.39 -16.85
C THR A 14 9.76 -12.31 -15.88
N ARG A 15 8.65 -11.83 -15.32
CA ARG A 15 7.79 -12.60 -14.41
C ARG A 15 6.84 -13.54 -15.14
N ASN A 16 6.31 -14.49 -14.37
CA ASN A 16 5.27 -15.41 -14.81
C ASN A 16 4.05 -14.65 -15.33
N ARG A 17 3.36 -15.20 -16.33
CA ARG A 17 2.25 -14.55 -17.07
C ARG A 17 1.13 -13.97 -16.19
N GLY A 18 0.93 -14.50 -14.97
CA GLY A 18 -0.05 -13.98 -13.99
C GLY A 18 0.45 -12.81 -13.14
N GLU A 19 1.76 -12.59 -13.09
CA GLU A 19 2.45 -11.64 -12.21
C GLU A 19 3.16 -10.51 -12.97
N GLN A 20 3.05 -10.51 -14.30
CA GLN A 20 3.66 -9.47 -15.14
C GLN A 20 3.09 -8.10 -14.84
N PHE A 21 1.79 -8.02 -14.54
CA PHE A 21 1.14 -6.78 -14.10
C PHE A 21 1.03 -6.78 -12.59
N LEU A 22 1.69 -5.81 -11.95
CA LEU A 22 1.75 -5.70 -10.49
C LEU A 22 0.35 -5.67 -9.86
N VAL A 23 -0.58 -4.94 -10.48
CA VAL A 23 -1.97 -4.83 -10.00
C VAL A 23 -2.68 -6.19 -9.95
N ARG A 24 -2.46 -7.05 -10.96
CA ARG A 24 -3.10 -8.37 -11.05
C ARG A 24 -2.61 -9.31 -9.95
N TRP A 25 -1.32 -9.24 -9.63
CA TRP A 25 -0.72 -10.00 -8.54
C TRP A 25 -1.11 -9.45 -7.17
N ALA A 26 -1.19 -8.12 -7.02
CA ALA A 26 -1.37 -7.46 -5.73
C ALA A 26 -2.81 -7.53 -5.19
N ILE A 27 -3.83 -7.33 -6.03
CA ILE A 27 -5.24 -7.28 -5.60
C ILE A 27 -5.65 -8.41 -4.63
N PRO A 28 -5.39 -9.71 -4.91
CA PRO A 28 -5.82 -10.78 -4.02
C PRO A 28 -5.15 -10.76 -2.64
N GLN A 29 -4.02 -10.07 -2.50
CA GLN A 29 -3.23 -10.02 -1.28
C GLN A 29 -3.54 -8.79 -0.40
N LEU A 30 -4.20 -7.75 -0.95
CA LEU A 30 -4.48 -6.50 -0.22
C LEU A 30 -5.44 -6.65 0.97
N HIS A 31 -6.16 -7.77 1.05
CA HIS A 31 -7.15 -8.05 2.09
C HIS A 31 -6.64 -8.94 3.22
N ASP A 32 -5.44 -9.52 3.08
CA ASP A 32 -4.82 -10.42 4.04
C ASP A 32 -3.60 -9.73 4.66
N ILE A 33 -3.56 -9.61 5.99
CA ILE A 33 -2.51 -8.89 6.72
C ILE A 33 -1.15 -9.59 6.61
N ASP A 34 -1.14 -10.92 6.61
CA ASP A 34 0.09 -11.71 6.51
C ASP A 34 0.63 -11.64 5.07
N ALA A 35 -0.27 -11.77 4.08
CA ALA A 35 0.09 -11.57 2.69
C ALA A 35 0.60 -10.14 2.44
N LEU A 36 -0.08 -9.14 2.98
CA LEU A 36 0.31 -7.74 2.83
C LEU A 36 1.71 -7.48 3.38
N SER A 37 2.04 -8.04 4.55
CA SER A 37 3.38 -7.94 5.14
C SER A 37 4.46 -8.58 4.26
N SER A 38 4.14 -9.67 3.56
CA SER A 38 5.06 -10.33 2.62
C SER A 38 5.26 -9.58 1.30
N MET A 39 4.34 -8.66 0.95
CA MET A 39 4.43 -7.86 -0.27
C MET A 39 5.29 -6.62 -0.11
N VAL A 40 5.51 -6.17 1.12
CA VAL A 40 6.22 -4.92 1.41
C VAL A 40 7.64 -4.99 0.83
N ASP A 41 8.10 -3.87 0.30
CA ASP A 41 9.46 -3.71 -0.21
C ASP A 41 10.49 -4.20 0.83
N PRO A 42 11.27 -5.25 0.51
CA PRO A 42 12.26 -5.80 1.43
C PRO A 42 13.31 -4.77 1.89
N SER A 43 13.55 -3.71 1.12
CA SER A 43 14.48 -2.64 1.49
C SER A 43 14.02 -1.83 2.71
N LEU A 44 12.74 -1.91 3.09
CA LEU A 44 12.21 -1.30 4.30
C LEU A 44 12.57 -2.09 5.57
N ASN A 45 13.13 -3.30 5.47
CA ASN A 45 13.62 -4.10 6.62
C ASN A 45 12.63 -4.27 7.78
N GLY A 46 11.32 -4.24 7.52
CA GLY A 46 10.30 -4.30 8.57
C GLY A 46 10.12 -3.00 9.39
N GLU A 47 10.78 -1.91 9.01
CA GLU A 47 10.72 -0.60 9.68
C GLU A 47 9.47 0.18 9.28
N TYR A 48 8.29 -0.39 9.54
CA TYR A 48 7.02 0.27 9.28
C TYR A 48 5.97 -0.10 10.35
N PRO A 49 5.10 0.84 10.75
CA PRO A 49 3.98 0.51 11.61
C PRO A 49 2.95 -0.35 10.86
N ALA A 50 2.60 -1.52 11.41
CA ALA A 50 1.60 -2.42 10.81
C ALA A 50 0.25 -1.73 10.56
N LYS A 51 -0.15 -0.79 11.45
CA LYS A 51 -1.38 -0.01 11.29
C LYS A 51 -1.34 0.91 10.07
N SER A 52 -0.19 1.53 9.80
CA SER A 52 -0.01 2.40 8.64
C SER A 52 0.05 1.60 7.35
N LEU A 53 0.70 0.44 7.38
CA LEU A 53 0.68 -0.51 6.27
C LEU A 53 -0.75 -0.93 5.90
N SER A 54 -1.55 -1.34 6.89
CA SER A 54 -2.96 -1.71 6.67
C SER A 54 -3.78 -0.55 6.11
N HIS A 55 -3.60 0.67 6.62
CA HIS A 55 -4.31 1.84 6.11
C HIS A 55 -3.88 2.21 4.69
N PHE A 56 -2.58 2.12 4.38
CA PHE A 56 -2.08 2.37 3.03
C PHE A 56 -2.61 1.33 2.03
N ALA A 57 -2.68 0.06 2.42
CA ALA A 57 -3.26 -1.01 1.61
C ALA A 57 -4.75 -0.80 1.34
N ASP A 58 -5.49 -0.31 2.32
CA ASP A 58 -6.92 0.04 2.18
C ASP A 58 -7.12 1.18 1.15
N VAL A 59 -6.30 2.24 1.22
CA VAL A 59 -6.31 3.31 0.20
C VAL A 59 -5.99 2.75 -1.19
N ILE A 60 -4.97 1.88 -1.30
CA ILE A 60 -4.61 1.23 -2.57
C ILE A 60 -5.79 0.41 -3.10
N SER A 61 -6.42 -0.41 -2.25
CA SER A 61 -7.53 -1.30 -2.63
C SER A 61 -8.71 -0.54 -3.22
N ARG A 62 -9.07 0.61 -2.63
CA ARG A 62 -10.09 1.51 -3.20
C ARG A 62 -9.67 2.10 -4.54
N CYS A 63 -8.40 2.49 -4.69
CA CYS A 63 -7.91 3.11 -5.93
C CYS A 63 -7.86 2.12 -7.12
N VAL A 64 -7.67 0.83 -6.85
CA VAL A 64 -7.55 -0.21 -7.89
C VAL A 64 -8.83 -0.99 -8.14
N GLN A 65 -9.97 -0.53 -7.60
CA GLN A 65 -11.26 -1.17 -7.83
C GLN A 65 -11.55 -1.31 -9.34
N PRO A 66 -12.05 -2.47 -9.80
CA PRO A 66 -12.42 -2.66 -11.20
C PRO A 66 -13.43 -1.61 -11.65
N GLU A 67 -14.47 -1.38 -10.84
CA GLU A 67 -15.53 -0.42 -11.08
C GLU A 67 -15.05 1.02 -10.79
N PRO A 68 -15.05 1.93 -11.78
CA PRO A 68 -14.57 3.30 -11.61
C PRO A 68 -15.34 4.12 -10.56
N GLU A 69 -16.62 3.81 -10.36
CA GLU A 69 -17.51 4.51 -9.41
C GLU A 69 -17.14 4.27 -7.94
N PHE A 70 -16.42 3.18 -7.63
CA PHE A 70 -15.90 2.92 -6.28
C PHE A 70 -14.51 3.51 -6.05
N ARG A 71 -13.89 4.10 -7.09
CA ARG A 71 -12.58 4.73 -6.94
C ARG A 71 -12.74 6.13 -6.34
N PRO A 72 -12.02 6.44 -5.26
CA PRO A 72 -12.10 7.75 -4.63
C PRO A 72 -11.50 8.82 -5.54
N PRO A 73 -11.97 10.08 -5.46
CA PRO A 73 -11.31 11.20 -6.11
C PRO A 73 -9.92 11.42 -5.51
N MET A 74 -8.99 11.95 -6.31
CA MET A 74 -7.62 12.21 -5.84
C MET A 74 -7.56 13.13 -4.61
N SER A 75 -8.53 14.03 -4.42
CA SER A 75 -8.63 14.86 -3.22
C SER A 75 -8.81 14.04 -1.95
N GLU A 76 -9.60 12.96 -2.00
CA GLU A 76 -9.81 12.05 -0.88
C GLU A 76 -8.56 11.20 -0.62
N VAL A 77 -7.94 10.67 -1.69
CA VAL A 77 -6.68 9.92 -1.59
C VAL A 77 -5.60 10.75 -0.90
N VAL A 78 -5.43 12.02 -1.29
CA VAL A 78 -4.46 12.93 -0.66
C VAL A 78 -4.81 13.16 0.81
N GLN A 79 -6.10 13.36 1.13
CA GLN A 79 -6.55 13.55 2.51
C GLN A 79 -6.24 12.33 3.39
N ASP A 80 -6.52 11.12 2.90
CA ASP A 80 -6.24 9.87 3.61
C ASP A 80 -4.74 9.68 3.89
N LEU A 81 -3.91 9.95 2.88
CA LEU A 81 -2.45 9.89 3.01
C LEU A 81 -1.92 10.93 3.99
N LEU A 82 -2.44 12.17 3.96
CA LEU A 82 -2.07 13.20 4.93
C LEU A 82 -2.47 12.83 6.36
N LEU A 83 -3.65 12.23 6.55
CA LEU A 83 -4.08 11.75 7.86
C LEU A 83 -3.20 10.63 8.38
N MET A 84 -2.74 9.72 7.51
CA MET A 84 -1.80 8.68 7.87
C MET A 84 -0.48 9.27 8.40
N ILE A 85 0.12 10.20 7.67
CA ILE A 85 1.38 10.87 8.06
C ILE A 85 1.20 11.64 9.38
N ARG A 86 0.09 12.38 9.53
CA ARG A 86 -0.20 13.13 10.77
C ARG A 86 -0.40 12.21 11.98
N ARG A 87 -1.02 11.04 11.79
CA ARG A 87 -1.24 10.05 12.87
C ARG A 87 0.05 9.38 13.33
N GLU A 88 1.05 9.26 12.46
CA GLU A 88 2.40 8.83 12.85
C GLU A 88 3.19 9.94 13.55
N SER A 89 2.73 11.19 13.49
CA SER A 89 3.41 12.37 14.01
C SER A 89 3.17 12.74 15.49
N PRO A 90 2.76 11.85 16.42
CA PRO A 90 2.96 12.16 17.83
C PRO A 90 3.51 10.98 18.65
N ARG A 91 4.80 10.62 18.49
CA ARG A 91 5.67 9.95 19.52
C ARG A 91 7.18 10.13 19.27
N ARG A 92 7.65 11.34 19.00
CA ARG A 92 9.07 11.67 19.23
C ARG A 92 9.09 12.91 20.14
N PHE A 93 9.67 12.76 21.33
CA PHE A 93 9.75 13.70 22.47
C PHE A 93 8.66 13.60 23.55
N GLY A 94 8.86 12.62 24.43
CA GLY A 94 8.53 12.62 25.85
C GLY A 94 9.31 11.41 26.41
N GLY A 95 10.39 11.52 27.17
CA GLY A 95 10.67 12.51 28.21
C GLY A 95 10.21 11.95 29.55
N ASP A 96 10.84 10.87 30.02
CA ASP A 96 11.24 10.60 31.41
C ASP A 96 12.32 9.51 31.41
#